data_AF-A0A2M7N735-F1
#
_entry.id   AF-A0A2M7N735-F1
#
_cell.length_a   1.000
_cell.length_b   1.000
_cell.length_c   1.000
_cell.angle_alpha   90.00
_cell.angle_beta   90.00
_cell.angle_gamma   90.00
#
_symmetry.space_group_name_H-M   'P 1'
#
loop_
_entity.id
_entity.type
_entity.pdbx_description
1 polymer ?
#
loop_
_entity_poly.entity_id
_entity_poly.type
_entity_poly.pdbx_seq_one_letter_code
_entity_poly.pdbx_strand_id
1 'polypeptide(L)'
;ACDGWNNPYPASDAGKSILYTAFTERPKHLDPAQAYSENEYDLLANIYAPPLQYHYLKRPYQLVPLAARAMPAVTYLDSRRRPLPDNAPAEQIAFSVYEIHLKPDMRYQPHPAFVAGNLSLSKDALSGIHALNDFPQRATRRVTAADYVHQIKRLVHPELHTPIAGVMGEYIVGLKEYAATLQRAAQQHPGAYLDLDAYPLSGVQVVSDTAYRITVRGKYPQFAYWLAMPFFAPMPQEAERFYAQPGMKQRNLTLDWWPVGSGPYYLSENDPNRRMVLTRNPNYHSELYPAAGEPGDASLLADAGKPLPLTDQVVFSLEKETIPYWNKFLQGYYDASGISSDSFDQAVQVSVGGEAAVTDEMQKQGITLSTAVATSTMYTGFNWLDPVVGGASERAGKLRRAIAITVDFEEFVSIFANG
;
A
#
# COMPACT_ATOMS: atom_id res chain seq x y z
N ALA A 1 20.10 3.96 -37.33
CA ALA A 1 21.02 3.29 -36.40
C ALA A 1 21.27 4.24 -35.25
N CYS A 2 20.51 4.12 -34.17
CA CYS A 2 20.86 4.71 -32.89
C CYS A 2 21.56 3.58 -32.14
N ASP A 3 22.90 3.63 -32.14
CA ASP A 3 23.74 2.60 -31.53
C ASP A 3 23.46 2.51 -30.04
N GLY A 4 23.28 1.28 -29.54
CA GLY A 4 23.03 0.96 -28.13
C GLY A 4 24.21 1.19 -27.20
N TRP A 5 24.98 2.28 -27.39
CA TRP A 5 26.11 2.65 -26.53
C TRP A 5 25.67 3.38 -25.25
N ASN A 6 24.50 4.03 -25.24
CA ASN A 6 23.99 4.79 -24.10
C ASN A 6 22.75 4.16 -23.43
N ASN A 7 22.44 2.88 -23.69
CA ASN A 7 21.43 2.16 -22.93
C ASN A 7 22.10 1.43 -21.75
N PRO A 8 21.81 1.80 -20.49
CA PRO A 8 22.43 1.16 -19.33
C PRO A 8 21.91 -0.26 -19.07
N TYR A 9 20.85 -0.68 -19.76
CA TYR A 9 20.23 -1.99 -19.61
C TYR A 9 20.64 -2.99 -20.71
N PRO A 10 20.61 -4.30 -20.41
CA PRO A 10 20.95 -5.33 -21.37
C PRO A 10 20.10 -5.23 -22.65
N ALA A 11 20.69 -5.58 -23.80
CA ALA A 11 19.97 -5.62 -25.07
C ALA A 11 18.74 -6.54 -25.06
N SER A 12 18.70 -7.53 -24.14
CA SER A 12 17.54 -8.40 -23.95
C SER A 12 16.30 -7.65 -23.46
N ASP A 13 16.44 -6.45 -22.90
CA ASP A 13 15.32 -5.64 -22.39
C ASP A 13 14.80 -4.65 -23.42
N ALA A 14 15.49 -4.49 -24.54
CA ALA A 14 15.06 -3.63 -25.63
C ALA A 14 13.66 -4.06 -26.15
N GLY A 15 12.75 -3.10 -26.20
CA GLY A 15 11.37 -3.31 -26.67
C GLY A 15 10.43 -3.97 -25.66
N LYS A 16 10.90 -4.33 -24.46
CA LYS A 16 10.02 -4.77 -23.36
C LYS A 16 9.38 -3.56 -22.67
N SER A 17 8.17 -3.76 -22.14
CA SER A 17 7.48 -2.74 -21.36
C SER A 17 7.91 -2.82 -19.89
N ILE A 18 9.06 -2.20 -19.58
CA ILE A 18 9.65 -2.17 -18.24
C ILE A 18 9.76 -0.73 -17.77
N LEU A 19 9.29 -0.46 -16.55
CA LEU A 19 9.50 0.80 -15.85
C LEU A 19 10.69 0.63 -14.89
N TYR A 20 11.72 1.45 -15.03
CA TYR A 20 12.88 1.50 -14.16
C TYR A 20 12.79 2.68 -13.20
N THR A 21 12.85 2.38 -11.90
CA THR A 21 12.76 3.36 -10.83
C THR A 21 13.73 3.01 -9.70
N ALA A 22 13.86 3.91 -8.74
CA ALA A 22 14.72 3.75 -7.58
C ALA A 22 13.91 3.77 -6.27
N PHE A 23 14.51 3.22 -5.22
CA PHE A 23 14.06 3.40 -3.84
C PHE A 23 15.27 3.76 -2.99
N THR A 24 15.07 4.64 -2.01
CA THR A 24 16.15 5.16 -1.15
C THR A 24 16.27 4.38 0.15
N GLU A 25 15.14 3.94 0.68
CA GLU A 25 15.04 3.18 1.90
C GLU A 25 14.28 1.88 1.69
N ARG A 26 14.83 0.82 2.26
CA ARG A 26 14.18 -0.49 2.30
C ARG A 26 12.79 -0.39 2.98
N PRO A 27 11.73 -0.93 2.36
CA PRO A 27 10.44 -1.14 3.02
C PRO A 27 10.60 -1.98 4.29
N LYS A 28 9.99 -1.55 5.40
CA LYS A 28 10.05 -2.31 6.66
C LYS A 28 9.08 -3.47 6.62
N HIS A 29 7.88 -3.21 6.10
CA HIS A 29 6.79 -4.15 6.03
C HIS A 29 6.23 -4.27 4.61
N LEU A 30 5.91 -5.51 4.22
CA LEU A 30 5.13 -5.80 3.02
C LEU A 30 3.78 -6.47 3.34
N ASP A 31 3.52 -6.78 4.62
CA ASP A 31 2.22 -7.27 5.06
C ASP A 31 1.20 -6.13 5.14
N PRO A 32 0.03 -6.23 4.47
CA PRO A 32 -0.98 -5.17 4.44
C PRO A 32 -1.61 -4.89 5.80
N ALA A 33 -1.48 -5.80 6.78
CA ALA A 33 -1.92 -5.55 8.15
C ALA A 33 -0.92 -4.69 8.96
N GLN A 34 0.33 -4.55 8.51
CA GLN A 34 1.39 -3.88 9.27
C GLN A 34 1.92 -2.62 8.57
N ALA A 35 2.01 -2.67 7.23
CA ALA A 35 2.58 -1.60 6.42
C ALA A 35 1.78 -0.29 6.51
N TYR A 36 2.49 0.82 6.71
CA TYR A 36 1.88 2.13 6.90
C TYR A 36 2.76 3.31 6.45
N SER A 37 4.01 3.08 6.03
CA SER A 37 4.85 4.15 5.49
C SER A 37 4.67 4.34 3.99
N GLU A 38 4.93 5.55 3.52
CA GLU A 38 4.77 5.94 2.11
C GLU A 38 5.58 5.07 1.15
N ASN A 39 6.86 4.82 1.46
CA ASN A 39 7.73 3.97 0.64
C ASN A 39 7.26 2.50 0.54
N GLU A 40 6.48 2.01 1.51
CA GLU A 40 5.86 0.69 1.43
C GLU A 40 4.68 0.72 0.45
N TYR A 41 3.89 1.81 0.46
CA TYR A 41 2.72 1.98 -0.40
C TYR A 41 3.06 1.97 -1.90
N ASP A 42 4.25 2.42 -2.30
CA ASP A 42 4.75 2.31 -3.68
C ASP A 42 4.69 0.87 -4.22
N LEU A 43 4.91 -0.12 -3.34
CA LEU A 43 4.80 -1.54 -3.66
C LEU A 43 3.38 -2.07 -3.36
N LEU A 44 2.84 -1.78 -2.18
CA LEU A 44 1.59 -2.40 -1.74
C LEU A 44 0.38 -2.02 -2.59
N ALA A 45 0.29 -0.77 -3.05
CA ALA A 45 -0.81 -0.33 -3.91
C ALA A 45 -0.86 -1.09 -5.26
N ASN A 46 0.27 -1.65 -5.69
CA ASN A 46 0.39 -2.45 -6.90
C ASN A 46 0.14 -3.95 -6.68
N ILE A 47 0.22 -4.42 -5.43
CA ILE A 47 0.11 -5.85 -5.08
C ILE A 47 -1.27 -6.18 -4.51
N TYR A 48 -1.83 -5.29 -3.70
CA TYR A 48 -3.06 -5.51 -2.96
C TYR A 48 -4.24 -4.77 -3.60
N ALA A 49 -5.42 -5.41 -3.59
CA ALA A 49 -6.64 -4.86 -4.19
C ALA A 49 -7.72 -4.61 -3.11
N PRO A 50 -7.68 -3.48 -2.38
CA PRO A 50 -8.75 -3.10 -1.48
C PRO A 50 -10.08 -2.86 -2.22
N PRO A 51 -11.22 -2.76 -1.50
CA PRO A 51 -12.54 -2.57 -2.13
C PRO A 51 -12.61 -1.34 -3.03
N LEU A 52 -11.98 -0.24 -2.60
CA LEU A 52 -11.99 1.05 -3.25
C LEU A 52 -10.56 1.47 -3.64
N GLN A 53 -10.46 2.49 -4.47
CA GLN A 53 -9.23 3.22 -4.82
C GLN A 53 -9.58 4.68 -5.08
N TYR A 54 -8.58 5.50 -5.38
CA TYR A 54 -8.80 6.84 -5.90
C TYR A 54 -8.79 6.85 -7.43
N HIS A 55 -9.66 7.64 -8.04
CA HIS A 55 -9.67 7.82 -9.49
C HIS A 55 -8.41 8.58 -9.93
N TYR A 56 -7.62 7.97 -10.81
CA TYR A 56 -6.30 8.46 -11.21
C TYR A 56 -6.28 9.91 -11.72
N LEU A 57 -7.26 10.29 -12.57
CA LEU A 57 -7.28 11.60 -13.23
C LEU A 57 -8.26 12.64 -12.63
N LYS A 58 -9.01 12.32 -11.58
CA LYS A 58 -10.04 13.25 -11.06
C LYS A 58 -9.51 14.08 -9.92
N ARG A 59 -9.74 15.40 -9.97
CA ARG A 59 -9.33 16.37 -8.95
C ARG A 59 -10.55 17.24 -8.57
N PRO A 60 -10.92 17.40 -7.28
CA PRO A 60 -10.31 16.77 -6.10
C PRO A 60 -10.42 15.24 -6.15
N TYR A 61 -9.50 14.55 -5.46
CA TYR A 61 -9.45 13.08 -5.47
C TYR A 61 -10.79 12.46 -5.06
N GLN A 62 -11.26 11.50 -5.87
CA GLN A 62 -12.54 10.82 -5.66
C GLN A 62 -12.33 9.32 -5.46
N LEU A 63 -13.01 8.76 -4.47
CA LEU A 63 -13.07 7.30 -4.30
C LEU A 63 -13.90 6.67 -5.43
N VAL A 64 -13.38 5.59 -5.98
CA VAL A 64 -14.04 4.75 -6.97
C VAL A 64 -13.81 3.26 -6.63
N PRO A 65 -14.65 2.36 -7.13
CA PRO A 65 -14.45 0.92 -6.91
C PRO A 65 -13.12 0.42 -7.50
N LEU A 66 -12.45 -0.49 -6.79
CA LEU A 66 -11.32 -1.27 -7.30
C LEU A 66 -11.67 -2.75 -7.32
N ALA A 67 -11.76 -3.39 -6.15
CA ALA A 67 -12.22 -4.76 -6.04
C ALA A 67 -13.74 -4.87 -5.90
N ALA A 68 -14.37 -3.83 -5.36
CA ALA A 68 -15.81 -3.73 -5.32
C ALA A 68 -16.38 -3.53 -6.75
N ARG A 69 -17.58 -4.03 -7.00
CA ARG A 69 -18.33 -3.82 -8.25
C ARG A 69 -18.96 -2.42 -8.31
N ALA A 70 -19.23 -1.83 -7.16
CA ALA A 70 -19.81 -0.50 -6.99
C ALA A 70 -19.37 0.08 -5.64
N MET A 71 -19.70 1.35 -5.38
CA MET A 71 -19.50 1.92 -4.04
C MET A 71 -20.30 1.12 -3.00
N PRO A 72 -19.77 0.94 -1.76
CA PRO A 72 -20.47 0.23 -0.71
C PRO A 72 -21.87 0.79 -0.46
N ALA A 73 -22.86 -0.09 -0.34
CA ALA A 73 -24.20 0.30 0.11
C ALA A 73 -24.16 0.50 1.62
N VAL A 74 -24.65 1.65 2.11
CA VAL A 74 -24.63 1.99 3.54
C VAL A 74 -26.05 2.02 4.07
N THR A 75 -26.31 1.28 5.15
CA THR A 75 -27.58 1.33 5.88
C THR A 75 -27.34 1.84 7.30
N TYR A 76 -28.07 2.88 7.69
CA TYR A 76 -28.00 3.43 9.05
C TYR A 76 -29.01 2.76 9.97
N LEU A 77 -28.59 2.46 11.20
CA LEU A 77 -29.42 1.79 12.20
C LEU A 77 -29.45 2.57 13.53
N ASP A 78 -30.59 2.55 14.19
CA ASP A 78 -30.74 3.06 15.56
C ASP A 78 -30.14 2.09 16.61
N SER A 79 -30.19 2.47 17.89
CA SER A 79 -29.67 1.65 19.00
C SER A 79 -30.37 0.31 19.17
N ARG A 80 -31.57 0.14 18.58
CA ARG A 80 -32.35 -1.10 18.56
C ARG A 80 -32.16 -1.88 17.25
N ARG A 81 -31.17 -1.50 16.42
CA ARG A 81 -30.87 -2.08 15.11
C ARG A 81 -32.01 -1.95 14.08
N ARG A 82 -32.85 -0.93 14.20
CA ARG A 82 -33.89 -0.63 13.22
C ARG A 82 -33.35 0.32 12.14
N PRO A 83 -33.67 0.11 10.85
CA PRO A 83 -33.25 1.01 9.78
C PRO A 83 -33.72 2.44 10.01
N LEU A 84 -32.85 3.38 9.68
CA LEU A 84 -33.10 4.82 9.65
C LEU A 84 -33.04 5.33 8.20
N PRO A 85 -33.71 6.47 7.90
CA PRO A 85 -33.54 7.16 6.62
C PRO A 85 -32.10 7.60 6.38
N ASP A 86 -31.68 7.73 5.11
CA ASP A 86 -30.32 8.15 4.75
C ASP A 86 -29.95 9.56 5.25
N ASN A 87 -30.94 10.41 5.44
CA ASN A 87 -30.80 11.78 5.98
C ASN A 87 -30.97 11.86 7.51
N ALA A 88 -30.99 10.73 8.22
CA ALA A 88 -31.11 10.73 9.67
C ALA A 88 -29.98 11.55 10.32
N PRO A 89 -30.26 12.32 11.39
CA PRO A 89 -29.25 13.04 12.15
C PRO A 89 -28.19 12.09 12.71
N ALA A 90 -26.92 12.51 12.69
CA ALA A 90 -25.79 11.65 13.05
C ALA A 90 -25.90 11.10 14.49
N GLU A 91 -26.46 11.88 15.41
CA GLU A 91 -26.68 11.52 16.80
C GLU A 91 -27.71 10.40 17.00
N GLN A 92 -28.58 10.13 16.01
CA GLN A 92 -29.57 9.05 16.06
C GLN A 92 -29.02 7.74 15.50
N ILE A 93 -27.94 7.80 14.71
CA ILE A 93 -27.32 6.66 14.05
C ILE A 93 -26.40 5.97 15.06
N ALA A 94 -26.84 4.83 15.58
CA ALA A 94 -26.02 4.02 16.48
C ALA A 94 -25.05 3.13 15.70
N PHE A 95 -25.42 2.69 14.49
CA PHE A 95 -24.57 1.86 13.63
C PHE A 95 -24.70 2.24 12.16
N SER A 96 -23.62 2.05 11.40
CA SER A 96 -23.61 2.08 9.94
C SER A 96 -23.18 0.70 9.43
N VAL A 97 -23.99 0.09 8.57
CA VAL A 97 -23.69 -1.20 7.93
C VAL A 97 -23.24 -0.92 6.51
N TYR A 98 -21.99 -1.27 6.21
CA TYR A 98 -21.40 -1.22 4.87
C TYR A 98 -21.53 -2.60 4.24
N GLU A 99 -22.29 -2.72 3.16
CA GLU A 99 -22.37 -3.92 2.33
C GLU A 99 -21.52 -3.73 1.07
N ILE A 100 -20.55 -4.62 0.89
CA ILE A 100 -19.59 -4.58 -0.22
C ILE A 100 -19.85 -5.78 -1.12
N HIS A 101 -20.07 -5.51 -2.40
CA HIS A 101 -20.19 -6.52 -3.46
C HIS A 101 -18.93 -6.50 -4.30
N LEU A 102 -18.24 -7.63 -4.39
CA LEU A 102 -16.98 -7.82 -5.09
C LEU A 102 -17.18 -8.14 -6.57
N LYS A 103 -16.19 -7.83 -7.39
CA LYS A 103 -16.09 -8.33 -8.76
C LYS A 103 -15.92 -9.87 -8.72
N PRO A 104 -16.65 -10.63 -9.55
CA PRO A 104 -16.75 -12.10 -9.39
C PRO A 104 -15.49 -12.87 -9.80
N ASP A 105 -14.69 -12.33 -10.71
CA ASP A 105 -13.60 -13.08 -11.37
C ASP A 105 -12.19 -12.67 -10.90
N MET A 106 -12.09 -12.03 -9.74
CA MET A 106 -10.79 -11.68 -9.17
C MET A 106 -10.02 -12.93 -8.74
N ARG A 107 -8.72 -12.96 -9.01
CA ARG A 107 -7.84 -14.06 -8.60
C ARG A 107 -6.53 -13.53 -8.05
N TYR A 108 -5.93 -14.31 -7.15
CA TYR A 108 -4.60 -14.03 -6.63
C TYR A 108 -3.52 -14.24 -7.70
N GLN A 109 -2.38 -13.60 -7.48
CA GLN A 109 -1.13 -13.89 -8.19
C GLN A 109 -0.74 -15.39 -8.09
N PRO A 110 0.02 -15.93 -9.05
CA PRO A 110 0.58 -17.27 -8.93
C PRO A 110 1.47 -17.39 -7.68
N HIS A 111 1.15 -18.32 -6.78
CA HIS A 111 1.85 -18.44 -5.49
C HIS A 111 1.96 -19.89 -5.00
N PRO A 112 3.06 -20.29 -4.32
CA PRO A 112 3.21 -21.64 -3.77
C PRO A 112 2.18 -22.01 -2.70
N ALA A 113 1.67 -21.04 -1.94
CA ALA A 113 0.66 -21.27 -0.90
C ALA A 113 -0.67 -21.82 -1.44
N PHE A 114 -0.96 -21.65 -2.73
CA PHE A 114 -2.18 -22.20 -3.34
C PHE A 114 -2.03 -23.64 -3.84
N VAL A 115 -0.87 -24.25 -3.65
CA VAL A 115 -0.65 -25.67 -3.92
C VAL A 115 -0.93 -26.44 -2.64
N ALA A 116 -1.95 -27.30 -2.62
CA ALA A 116 -2.39 -28.00 -1.41
C ALA A 116 -1.27 -28.77 -0.69
N GLY A 117 -0.34 -29.38 -1.45
CA GLY A 117 0.82 -30.09 -0.91
C GLY A 117 1.81 -29.20 -0.15
N ASN A 118 1.79 -27.88 -0.39
CA ASN A 118 2.67 -26.92 0.27
C ASN A 118 2.14 -26.42 1.62
N LEU A 119 0.92 -26.80 2.02
CA LEU A 119 0.31 -26.36 3.29
C LEU A 119 0.69 -27.25 4.49
N SER A 120 1.48 -28.29 4.28
CA SER A 120 1.94 -29.23 5.32
C SER A 120 3.31 -29.84 4.95
N LEU A 121 4.29 -28.97 4.75
CA LEU A 121 5.69 -29.29 4.46
C LEU A 121 6.41 -29.82 5.69
N SER A 122 7.28 -30.81 5.49
CA SER A 122 8.27 -31.20 6.50
C SER A 122 9.41 -30.19 6.55
N LYS A 123 10.19 -30.18 7.65
CA LYS A 123 11.39 -29.32 7.73
C LYS A 123 12.39 -29.58 6.60
N ASP A 124 12.52 -30.84 6.18
CA ASP A 124 13.44 -31.25 5.11
C ASP A 124 12.95 -30.79 3.73
N ALA A 125 11.64 -30.60 3.53
CA ALA A 125 11.08 -30.09 2.28
C ALA A 125 11.48 -28.62 2.01
N LEU A 126 11.96 -27.89 3.03
CA LEU A 126 12.52 -26.54 2.89
C LEU A 126 14.04 -26.55 2.64
N SER A 127 14.66 -27.71 2.48
CA SER A 127 16.07 -27.82 2.08
C SER A 127 16.22 -27.33 0.63
N GLY A 128 17.06 -26.32 0.41
CA GLY A 128 17.27 -25.70 -0.90
C GLY A 128 16.23 -24.66 -1.31
N ILE A 129 15.24 -24.37 -0.45
CA ILE A 129 14.29 -23.28 -0.67
C ILE A 129 14.81 -22.01 0.04
N HIS A 130 15.17 -21.00 -0.74
CA HIS A 130 15.67 -19.71 -0.28
C HIS A 130 14.78 -18.54 -0.72
N ALA A 131 14.01 -18.71 -1.78
CA ALA A 131 13.02 -17.77 -2.28
C ALA A 131 11.75 -18.52 -2.76
N LEU A 132 10.67 -17.77 -3.00
CA LEU A 132 9.42 -18.37 -3.51
C LEU A 132 9.58 -19.05 -4.88
N ASN A 133 10.55 -18.61 -5.69
CA ASN A 133 10.80 -19.17 -7.02
C ASN A 133 11.46 -20.56 -6.96
N ASP A 134 11.99 -20.98 -5.80
CA ASP A 134 12.58 -22.31 -5.63
C ASP A 134 11.49 -23.40 -5.46
N PHE A 135 10.24 -23.01 -5.21
CA PHE A 135 9.12 -23.95 -5.20
C PHE A 135 8.79 -24.41 -6.64
N PRO A 136 8.70 -25.73 -6.89
CA PRO A 136 8.54 -26.25 -8.24
C PRO A 136 7.16 -25.94 -8.85
N GLN A 137 6.16 -25.68 -8.01
CA GLN A 137 4.79 -25.47 -8.43
C GLN A 137 4.22 -24.21 -7.79
N ARG A 138 3.45 -23.47 -8.60
CA ARG A 138 2.65 -22.32 -8.19
C ARG A 138 1.24 -22.52 -8.71
N ALA A 139 0.26 -22.12 -7.93
CA ALA A 139 -1.15 -22.15 -8.32
C ALA A 139 -1.78 -20.77 -8.07
N THR A 140 -3.06 -20.63 -8.40
CA THR A 140 -3.86 -19.44 -8.11
C THR A 140 -5.28 -19.87 -7.77
N ARG A 141 -5.97 -19.09 -6.92
CA ARG A 141 -7.39 -19.26 -6.66
C ARG A 141 -8.15 -17.95 -6.78
N ARG A 142 -9.47 -18.08 -6.89
CA ARG A 142 -10.42 -16.96 -6.85
C ARG A 142 -10.37 -16.26 -5.49
N VAL A 143 -10.47 -14.93 -5.51
CA VAL A 143 -10.68 -14.09 -4.32
C VAL A 143 -12.14 -14.17 -3.92
N THR A 144 -12.40 -14.29 -2.63
CA THR A 144 -13.75 -14.39 -2.08
C THR A 144 -13.98 -13.33 -0.99
N ALA A 145 -15.25 -13.10 -0.65
CA ALA A 145 -15.63 -12.24 0.46
C ALA A 145 -15.04 -12.72 1.80
N ALA A 146 -14.83 -14.04 1.97
CA ALA A 146 -14.18 -14.58 3.15
C ALA A 146 -12.74 -14.06 3.31
N ASP A 147 -12.01 -13.82 2.23
CA ASP A 147 -10.63 -13.29 2.28
C ASP A 147 -10.57 -11.85 2.81
N TYR A 148 -11.58 -11.04 2.50
CA TYR A 148 -11.73 -9.69 3.06
C TYR A 148 -12.09 -9.74 4.54
N VAL A 149 -13.03 -10.61 4.93
CA VAL A 149 -13.40 -10.81 6.34
C VAL A 149 -12.21 -11.32 7.15
N HIS A 150 -11.44 -12.26 6.58
CA HIS A 150 -10.22 -12.78 7.16
C HIS A 150 -9.18 -11.68 7.38
N GLN A 151 -8.92 -10.82 6.39
CA GLN A 151 -8.04 -9.66 6.57
C GLN A 151 -8.51 -8.74 7.71
N ILE A 152 -9.82 -8.46 7.81
CA ILE A 152 -10.32 -7.59 8.90
C ILE A 152 -10.06 -8.22 10.27
N LYS A 153 -10.15 -9.55 10.38
CA LYS A 153 -9.75 -10.28 11.59
C LYS A 153 -8.25 -10.16 11.87
N ARG A 154 -7.40 -10.16 10.83
CA ARG A 154 -5.93 -10.02 10.96
C ARG A 154 -5.51 -8.68 11.56
N LEU A 155 -6.33 -7.63 11.43
CA LEU A 155 -6.02 -6.29 12.00
C LEU A 155 -5.81 -6.29 13.52
N VAL A 156 -6.27 -7.33 14.21
CA VAL A 156 -6.07 -7.50 15.66
C VAL A 156 -5.44 -8.84 16.01
N HIS A 157 -4.73 -9.46 15.05
CA HIS A 157 -3.95 -10.65 15.32
C HIS A 157 -2.84 -10.33 16.34
N PRO A 158 -2.70 -11.10 17.43
CA PRO A 158 -1.83 -10.74 18.56
C PRO A 158 -0.34 -10.71 18.22
N GLU A 159 0.08 -11.41 17.18
CA GLU A 159 1.48 -11.40 16.69
C GLU A 159 1.77 -10.32 15.63
N LEU A 160 0.75 -9.61 15.12
CA LEU A 160 0.93 -8.56 14.11
C LEU A 160 0.90 -7.18 14.77
N HIS A 161 1.79 -6.30 14.33
CA HIS A 161 1.80 -4.92 14.82
C HIS A 161 1.01 -4.02 13.88
N THR A 162 -0.31 -4.02 13.99
CA THR A 162 -1.20 -3.24 13.12
C THR A 162 -1.38 -1.80 13.61
N PRO A 163 -0.92 -0.78 12.86
CA PRO A 163 -0.97 0.61 13.32
C PRO A 163 -2.39 1.14 13.56
N ILE A 164 -3.38 0.61 12.83
CA ILE A 164 -4.77 1.07 12.89
C ILE A 164 -5.64 0.26 13.85
N ALA A 165 -5.08 -0.74 14.54
CA ALA A 165 -5.84 -1.68 15.38
C ALA A 165 -6.68 -0.96 16.45
N GLY A 166 -6.08 0.05 17.11
CA GLY A 166 -6.75 0.85 18.13
C GLY A 166 -7.96 1.62 17.57
N VAL A 167 -7.78 2.31 16.45
CA VAL A 167 -8.87 3.09 15.81
C VAL A 167 -9.97 2.15 15.32
N MET A 168 -9.61 1.08 14.61
CA MET A 168 -10.59 0.12 14.10
C MET A 168 -11.33 -0.62 15.23
N GLY A 169 -10.66 -0.86 16.37
CA GLY A 169 -11.25 -1.48 17.56
C GLY A 169 -12.38 -0.65 18.19
N GLU A 170 -12.31 0.68 18.08
CA GLU A 170 -13.35 1.58 18.58
C GLU A 170 -14.56 1.65 17.64
N TYR A 171 -14.36 1.53 16.32
CA TYR A 171 -15.44 1.65 15.33
C TYR A 171 -16.07 0.31 14.93
N ILE A 172 -15.29 -0.71 14.58
CA ILE A 172 -15.84 -2.00 14.09
C ILE A 172 -16.46 -2.77 15.25
N VAL A 173 -17.74 -3.11 15.13
CA VAL A 173 -18.50 -3.75 16.21
C VAL A 173 -17.89 -5.12 16.55
N GLY A 174 -17.48 -5.32 17.81
CA GLY A 174 -16.93 -6.59 18.29
C GLY A 174 -15.43 -6.78 18.07
N LEU A 175 -14.73 -5.85 17.40
CA LEU A 175 -13.32 -6.06 17.07
C LEU A 175 -12.42 -6.05 18.31
N LYS A 176 -12.73 -5.21 19.31
CA LYS A 176 -12.01 -5.15 20.59
C LYS A 176 -12.17 -6.43 21.41
N GLU A 177 -13.38 -6.97 21.45
CA GLU A 177 -13.72 -8.23 22.11
C GLU A 177 -13.09 -9.43 21.39
N TYR A 178 -13.05 -9.37 20.06
CA TYR A 178 -12.37 -10.34 19.21
C TYR A 178 -10.85 -10.35 19.47
N ALA A 179 -10.21 -9.18 19.54
CA ALA A 179 -8.79 -9.04 19.89
C ALA A 179 -8.46 -9.70 21.25
N ALA A 180 -9.28 -9.45 22.28
CA ALA A 180 -9.11 -10.07 23.60
C ALA A 180 -9.33 -11.60 23.57
N THR A 181 -10.14 -12.10 22.64
CA THR A 181 -10.36 -13.54 22.45
C THR A 181 -9.15 -14.18 21.79
N LEU A 182 -8.62 -13.58 20.71
CA LEU A 182 -7.40 -14.05 20.06
C LEU A 182 -6.19 -14.02 20.99
N GLN A 183 -6.05 -12.97 21.80
CA GLN A 183 -4.97 -12.87 22.78
C GLN A 183 -4.99 -14.05 23.76
N ARG A 184 -6.17 -14.41 24.27
CA ARG A 184 -6.33 -15.57 25.17
C ARG A 184 -6.04 -16.89 24.46
N ALA A 185 -6.50 -17.05 23.23
CA ALA A 185 -6.23 -18.24 22.42
C ALA A 185 -4.72 -18.43 22.16
N ALA A 186 -4.03 -17.36 21.77
CA ALA A 186 -2.58 -17.37 21.55
C ALA A 186 -1.80 -17.69 22.83
N GLN A 187 -2.26 -17.21 23.99
CA GLN A 187 -1.65 -17.55 25.29
C GLN A 187 -1.86 -19.01 25.70
N GLN A 188 -2.97 -19.64 25.30
CA GLN A 188 -3.24 -21.05 25.57
C GLN A 188 -2.36 -21.98 24.71
N HIS A 189 -2.04 -21.57 23.49
CA HIS A 189 -1.20 -22.33 22.56
C HIS A 189 -0.08 -21.46 21.95
N PRO A 190 0.94 -21.07 22.75
CA PRO A 190 2.01 -20.19 22.28
C PRO A 190 2.77 -20.79 21.09
N GLY A 191 2.92 -20.01 20.02
CA GLY A 191 3.66 -20.40 18.81
C GLY A 191 2.96 -21.43 17.92
N ALA A 192 1.72 -21.81 18.24
CA ALA A 192 0.88 -22.58 17.32
C ALA A 192 0.23 -21.65 16.29
N TYR A 193 -0.09 -22.18 15.11
CA TYR A 193 -0.89 -21.46 14.13
C TYR A 193 -2.27 -21.11 14.70
N LEU A 194 -2.60 -19.82 14.71
CA LEU A 194 -3.87 -19.32 15.19
C LEU A 194 -4.87 -19.22 14.04
N ASP A 195 -5.82 -20.17 14.00
CA ASP A 195 -6.92 -20.12 13.04
C ASP A 195 -7.94 -19.04 13.43
N LEU A 196 -7.95 -17.94 12.69
CA LEU A 196 -8.86 -16.81 12.91
C LEU A 196 -10.33 -17.15 12.59
N ASP A 197 -10.57 -18.16 11.76
CA ASP A 197 -11.93 -18.55 11.38
C ASP A 197 -12.63 -19.41 12.43
N ALA A 198 -11.87 -19.96 13.38
CA ALA A 198 -12.42 -20.59 14.57
C ALA A 198 -13.13 -19.63 15.53
N TYR A 199 -12.92 -18.31 15.38
CA TYR A 199 -13.48 -17.29 16.26
C TYR A 199 -14.44 -16.35 15.50
N PRO A 200 -15.65 -16.10 16.03
CA PRO A 200 -16.60 -15.20 15.39
C PRO A 200 -16.29 -13.73 15.67
N LEU A 201 -16.39 -12.88 14.65
CA LEU A 201 -16.34 -11.42 14.76
C LEU A 201 -17.73 -10.83 14.51
N SER A 202 -18.38 -10.29 15.53
CA SER A 202 -19.82 -9.93 15.45
C SER A 202 -20.19 -8.85 14.44
N GLY A 203 -19.25 -7.93 14.15
CA GLY A 203 -19.49 -6.80 13.25
C GLY A 203 -19.13 -7.07 11.80
N VAL A 204 -18.61 -8.26 11.48
CA VAL A 204 -18.17 -8.58 10.12
C VAL A 204 -18.77 -9.91 9.70
N GLN A 205 -19.42 -9.94 8.55
CA GLN A 205 -20.19 -11.11 8.09
C GLN A 205 -19.97 -11.36 6.61
N VAL A 206 -19.71 -12.62 6.24
CA VAL A 206 -19.81 -13.08 4.86
C VAL A 206 -21.30 -13.27 4.52
N VAL A 207 -21.78 -12.61 3.47
CA VAL A 207 -23.16 -12.69 2.97
C VAL A 207 -23.26 -13.71 1.83
N SER A 208 -22.26 -13.74 0.95
CA SER A 208 -22.09 -14.73 -0.12
C SER A 208 -20.60 -14.79 -0.51
N ASP A 209 -20.23 -15.65 -1.47
CA ASP A 209 -18.87 -15.73 -2.01
C ASP A 209 -18.28 -14.38 -2.47
N THR A 210 -19.15 -13.44 -2.89
CA THR A 210 -18.75 -12.14 -3.42
C THR A 210 -19.36 -10.97 -2.66
N ALA A 211 -19.99 -11.20 -1.50
CA ALA A 211 -20.55 -10.12 -0.69
C ALA A 211 -20.24 -10.31 0.80
N TYR A 212 -19.86 -9.23 1.46
CA TYR A 212 -19.69 -9.19 2.91
C TYR A 212 -20.18 -7.86 3.48
N ARG A 213 -20.41 -7.85 4.79
CA ARG A 213 -20.84 -6.69 5.55
C ARG A 213 -19.85 -6.35 6.65
N ILE A 214 -19.67 -5.05 6.87
CA ILE A 214 -18.97 -4.49 8.02
C ILE A 214 -19.94 -3.54 8.74
N THR A 215 -20.15 -3.77 10.03
CA THR A 215 -20.93 -2.90 10.90
C THR A 215 -20.00 -2.08 11.75
N VAL A 216 -20.11 -0.75 11.66
CA VAL A 216 -19.36 0.20 12.48
C VAL A 216 -20.29 0.97 13.41
N ARG A 217 -19.76 1.45 14.53
CA ARG A 217 -20.47 2.29 15.50
C ARG A 217 -20.60 3.72 14.97
N GLY A 218 -21.79 4.29 15.11
CA GLY A 218 -22.10 5.66 14.71
C GLY A 218 -22.12 5.87 13.19
N LYS A 219 -22.12 7.15 12.79
CA LYS A 219 -21.85 7.60 11.42
C LYS A 219 -20.38 8.01 11.32
N TYR A 220 -19.59 7.21 10.63
CA TYR A 220 -18.15 7.46 10.43
C TYR A 220 -17.84 7.59 8.93
N PRO A 221 -18.02 8.77 8.32
CA PRO A 221 -17.81 8.98 6.89
C PRO A 221 -16.40 8.59 6.43
N GLN A 222 -15.41 8.75 7.32
CA GLN A 222 -14.02 8.43 6.98
C GLN A 222 -13.79 6.93 6.76
N PHE A 223 -14.72 6.06 7.18
CA PHE A 223 -14.66 4.62 6.94
C PHE A 223 -14.47 4.25 5.46
N ALA A 224 -15.09 5.02 4.55
CA ALA A 224 -14.95 4.76 3.11
C ALA A 224 -13.49 4.92 2.62
N TYR A 225 -12.70 5.82 3.20
CA TYR A 225 -11.29 5.98 2.82
C TYR A 225 -10.41 4.84 3.34
N TRP A 226 -10.74 4.26 4.50
CA TRP A 226 -10.07 3.05 4.98
C TRP A 226 -10.27 1.87 4.02
N LEU A 227 -11.44 1.78 3.37
CA LEU A 227 -11.71 0.78 2.34
C LEU A 227 -10.91 0.99 1.04
N ALA A 228 -10.14 2.07 0.91
CA ALA A 228 -9.17 2.27 -0.17
C ALA A 228 -7.73 1.94 0.24
N MET A 229 -7.49 1.60 1.50
CA MET A 229 -6.16 1.26 2.00
C MET A 229 -5.90 -0.25 1.98
N PRO A 230 -4.65 -0.70 1.76
CA PRO A 230 -4.24 -2.10 1.80
C PRO A 230 -4.67 -2.87 3.05
N PHE A 231 -4.86 -2.20 4.19
CA PHE A 231 -5.41 -2.83 5.41
C PHE A 231 -6.71 -3.60 5.18
N PHE A 232 -7.52 -3.20 4.20
CA PHE A 232 -8.79 -3.85 3.84
C PHE A 232 -8.71 -4.66 2.55
N ALA A 233 -7.51 -4.94 2.02
CA ALA A 233 -7.31 -5.83 0.88
C ALA A 233 -7.49 -7.31 1.26
N PRO A 234 -7.83 -8.20 0.32
CA PRO A 234 -8.16 -9.58 0.65
C PRO A 234 -6.89 -10.37 0.99
N MET A 235 -6.91 -11.09 2.10
CA MET A 235 -5.80 -11.98 2.49
C MET A 235 -6.24 -13.44 2.54
N PRO A 236 -5.54 -14.34 1.84
CA PRO A 236 -5.90 -15.75 1.82
C PRO A 236 -5.36 -16.45 3.07
N GLN A 237 -6.22 -17.18 3.78
CA GLN A 237 -5.83 -17.96 4.96
C GLN A 237 -4.70 -18.96 4.63
N GLU A 238 -4.68 -19.50 3.41
CA GLU A 238 -3.65 -20.43 2.95
C GLU A 238 -2.26 -19.82 2.96
N ALA A 239 -2.11 -18.51 2.70
CA ALA A 239 -0.82 -17.86 2.78
C ALA A 239 -0.33 -17.79 4.23
N GLU A 240 -1.17 -17.44 5.18
CA GLU A 240 -0.78 -17.44 6.60
C GLU A 240 -0.41 -18.84 7.08
N ARG A 241 -1.21 -19.84 6.73
CA ARG A 241 -0.88 -21.24 7.04
C ARG A 241 0.43 -21.66 6.40
N PHE A 242 0.66 -21.29 5.14
CA PHE A 242 1.90 -21.59 4.43
C PHE A 242 3.12 -20.99 5.12
N TYR A 243 3.07 -19.70 5.49
CA TYR A 243 4.20 -19.01 6.13
C TYR A 243 4.36 -19.32 7.62
N ALA A 244 3.31 -19.78 8.31
CA ALA A 244 3.39 -20.20 9.71
C ALA A 244 4.13 -21.53 9.91
N GLN A 245 4.45 -22.25 8.83
CA GLN A 245 5.13 -23.54 8.93
C GLN A 245 6.54 -23.41 9.53
N PRO A 246 6.98 -24.38 10.36
CA PRO A 246 8.31 -24.35 10.96
C PRO A 246 9.42 -24.26 9.91
N GLY A 247 10.35 -23.31 10.06
CA GLY A 247 11.49 -23.11 9.15
C GLY A 247 11.30 -21.97 8.13
N MET A 248 10.06 -21.54 7.87
CA MET A 248 9.76 -20.46 6.92
C MET A 248 10.35 -19.12 7.38
N LYS A 249 10.03 -18.70 8.61
CA LYS A 249 10.49 -17.41 9.18
C LYS A 249 12.01 -17.30 9.23
N GLN A 250 12.71 -18.39 9.55
CA GLN A 250 14.19 -18.44 9.60
C GLN A 250 14.83 -18.26 8.22
N ARG A 251 14.05 -18.40 7.13
CA ARG A 251 14.48 -18.25 5.74
C ARG A 251 13.97 -16.96 5.08
N ASN A 252 13.42 -16.02 5.87
CA ASN A 252 12.72 -14.84 5.37
C ASN A 252 11.53 -15.19 4.44
N LEU A 253 10.98 -16.39 4.55
CA LEU A 253 9.73 -16.75 3.87
C LEU A 253 8.59 -16.33 4.80
N THR A 254 8.18 -15.07 4.69
CA THR A 254 7.09 -14.47 5.47
C THR A 254 6.28 -13.56 4.57
N LEU A 255 5.04 -13.23 4.96
CA LEU A 255 4.24 -12.23 4.24
C LEU A 255 4.92 -10.87 4.15
N ASP A 256 5.68 -10.52 5.19
CA ASP A 256 6.39 -9.25 5.28
C ASP A 256 7.60 -9.14 4.34
N TRP A 257 8.02 -10.27 3.78
CA TRP A 257 9.10 -10.34 2.78
C TRP A 257 8.58 -10.74 1.39
N TRP A 258 7.51 -11.53 1.35
CA TRP A 258 6.93 -12.05 0.13
C TRP A 258 5.42 -11.84 0.19
N PRO A 259 4.93 -10.66 -0.25
CA PRO A 259 3.52 -10.33 -0.19
C PRO A 259 2.70 -11.15 -1.17
N VAL A 260 1.44 -11.43 -0.82
CA VAL A 260 0.49 -12.21 -1.62
C VAL A 260 -0.79 -11.39 -1.83
N GLY A 261 -1.05 -10.98 -3.06
CA GLY A 261 -2.22 -10.18 -3.39
C GLY A 261 -2.86 -10.51 -4.74
N SER A 262 -3.89 -9.74 -5.05
CA SER A 262 -4.73 -9.85 -6.25
C SER A 262 -4.71 -8.57 -7.10
N GLY A 263 -3.74 -7.69 -6.86
CA GLY A 263 -3.54 -6.45 -7.59
C GLY A 263 -2.90 -6.64 -8.97
N PRO A 264 -2.57 -5.54 -9.66
CA PRO A 264 -2.02 -5.57 -11.02
C PRO A 264 -0.63 -6.21 -11.13
N TYR A 265 0.15 -6.23 -10.05
CA TYR A 265 1.48 -6.82 -10.01
C TYR A 265 1.68 -7.72 -8.80
N TYR A 266 2.75 -8.51 -8.83
CA TYR A 266 3.27 -9.23 -7.68
C TYR A 266 4.79 -9.10 -7.59
N LEU A 267 5.33 -9.22 -6.39
CA LEU A 267 6.77 -9.15 -6.13
C LEU A 267 7.45 -10.46 -6.55
N SER A 268 8.15 -10.44 -7.69
CA SER A 268 8.79 -11.62 -8.29
C SER A 268 10.26 -11.79 -7.90
N GLU A 269 10.92 -10.69 -7.54
CA GLU A 269 12.26 -10.63 -6.94
C GLU A 269 12.21 -9.69 -5.73
N ASN A 270 12.75 -10.13 -4.59
CA ASN A 270 12.92 -9.29 -3.41
C ASN A 270 14.33 -9.41 -2.83
N ASP A 271 15.21 -8.51 -3.23
CA ASP A 271 16.47 -8.22 -2.57
C ASP A 271 16.46 -6.76 -2.12
N PRO A 272 15.99 -6.46 -0.90
CA PRO A 272 15.81 -5.08 -0.46
C PRO A 272 17.13 -4.34 -0.22
N ASN A 273 18.27 -5.02 -0.34
CA ASN A 273 19.60 -4.39 -0.29
C ASN A 273 20.13 -4.02 -1.69
N ARG A 274 19.37 -4.30 -2.75
CA ARG A 274 19.83 -4.11 -4.12
C ARG A 274 18.70 -3.81 -5.11
N ARG A 275 17.72 -4.71 -5.20
CA ARG A 275 16.72 -4.72 -6.28
C ARG A 275 15.43 -5.42 -5.86
N MET A 276 14.29 -4.81 -6.22
CA MET A 276 12.96 -5.42 -6.14
C MET A 276 12.30 -5.36 -7.52
N VAL A 277 11.59 -6.42 -7.91
CA VAL A 277 10.92 -6.48 -9.21
C VAL A 277 9.45 -6.82 -9.02
N LEU A 278 8.57 -5.91 -9.47
CA LEU A 278 7.16 -6.17 -9.64
C LEU A 278 6.94 -6.72 -11.05
N THR A 279 6.20 -7.81 -11.18
CA THR A 279 5.83 -8.42 -12.46
C THR A 279 4.31 -8.46 -12.59
N ARG A 280 3.81 -8.18 -13.80
CA ARG A 280 2.38 -8.18 -14.11
C ARG A 280 1.72 -9.46 -13.59
N ASN A 281 0.66 -9.30 -12.81
CA ASN A 281 -0.19 -10.41 -12.40
C ASN A 281 -1.00 -10.88 -13.63
N PRO A 282 -0.77 -12.10 -14.15
CA PRO A 282 -1.46 -12.56 -15.36
C PRO A 282 -2.98 -12.74 -15.15
N ASN A 283 -3.43 -12.77 -13.89
CA ASN A 283 -4.84 -12.90 -13.56
C ASN A 283 -5.54 -11.55 -13.30
N TYR A 284 -4.86 -10.43 -13.51
CA TYR A 284 -5.45 -9.11 -13.32
C TYR A 284 -6.01 -8.57 -14.64
N HIS A 285 -7.34 -8.49 -14.71
CA HIS A 285 -8.07 -8.03 -15.90
C HIS A 285 -9.31 -7.19 -15.54
N SER A 286 -9.32 -6.62 -14.33
CA SER A 286 -10.54 -6.03 -13.75
C SER A 286 -10.68 -4.53 -13.93
N GLU A 287 -9.68 -3.86 -14.50
CA GLU A 287 -9.59 -2.41 -14.64
C GLU A 287 -9.14 -2.00 -16.05
N LEU A 288 -9.65 -0.86 -16.50
CA LEU A 288 -9.25 -0.20 -17.74
C LEU A 288 -8.69 1.18 -17.41
N TYR A 289 -7.76 1.66 -18.23
CA TYR A 289 -7.25 3.02 -18.10
C TYR A 289 -8.38 4.06 -18.27
N PRO A 290 -8.47 5.10 -17.43
CA PRO A 290 -9.54 6.09 -17.48
C PRO A 290 -9.70 6.75 -18.86
N ALA A 291 -10.94 6.91 -19.31
CA ALA A 291 -11.25 7.54 -20.61
C ALA A 291 -11.55 9.05 -20.52
N ALA A 292 -11.58 9.61 -19.31
CA ALA A 292 -11.82 11.01 -19.06
C ALA A 292 -10.91 11.52 -17.94
N GLY A 293 -10.49 12.78 -18.06
CA GLY A 293 -9.67 13.50 -17.10
C GLY A 293 -10.02 14.99 -17.11
N GLU A 294 -9.23 15.78 -16.38
CA GLU A 294 -9.39 17.24 -16.32
C GLU A 294 -8.86 17.93 -17.60
N PRO A 295 -9.15 19.22 -17.84
CA PRO A 295 -8.72 19.93 -19.05
C PRO A 295 -7.21 19.89 -19.37
N GLY A 296 -6.35 19.62 -18.37
CA GLY A 296 -4.89 19.47 -18.53
C GLY A 296 -4.41 18.03 -18.82
N ASP A 297 -5.27 17.02 -18.71
CA ASP A 297 -4.86 15.61 -18.81
C ASP A 297 -4.96 15.05 -20.24
N ALA A 298 -5.17 15.90 -21.26
CA ALA A 298 -5.39 15.45 -22.64
C ALA A 298 -4.26 14.54 -23.17
N SER A 299 -3.01 14.80 -22.76
CA SER A 299 -1.85 13.96 -23.11
C SER A 299 -1.86 12.58 -22.44
N LEU A 300 -2.56 12.42 -21.32
CA LEU A 300 -2.67 11.17 -20.56
C LEU A 300 -3.79 10.27 -21.10
N LEU A 301 -4.68 10.78 -21.95
CA LEU A 301 -5.84 10.03 -22.47
C LEU A 301 -5.53 9.16 -23.70
N ALA A 302 -4.28 9.12 -24.18
CA ALA A 302 -3.89 8.29 -25.33
C ALA A 302 -4.12 6.78 -25.10
N ASP A 303 -4.07 6.34 -23.85
CA ASP A 303 -4.27 4.95 -23.44
C ASP A 303 -5.69 4.66 -22.94
N ALA A 304 -6.63 5.61 -23.07
CA ALA A 304 -8.02 5.48 -22.66
C ALA A 304 -8.63 4.12 -23.06
N GLY A 305 -9.17 3.40 -22.07
CA GLY A 305 -9.84 2.12 -22.28
C GLY A 305 -8.91 0.91 -22.46
N LYS A 306 -7.57 1.07 -22.47
CA LYS A 306 -6.65 -0.06 -22.50
C LYS A 306 -6.69 -0.84 -21.17
N PRO A 307 -6.57 -2.18 -21.20
CA PRO A 307 -6.54 -2.98 -19.98
C PRO A 307 -5.29 -2.69 -19.15
N LEU A 308 -5.48 -2.54 -17.85
CA LEU A 308 -4.37 -2.36 -16.89
C LEU A 308 -3.83 -3.72 -16.41
N PRO A 309 -2.53 -3.80 -16.03
CA PRO A 309 -1.52 -2.74 -16.16
C PRO A 309 -1.04 -2.52 -17.60
N LEU A 310 -0.43 -1.37 -17.89
CA LEU A 310 0.18 -1.11 -19.21
C LEU A 310 1.58 -1.71 -19.33
N THR A 311 2.36 -1.70 -18.26
CA THR A 311 3.72 -2.26 -18.24
C THR A 311 3.75 -3.71 -17.75
N ASP A 312 4.77 -4.43 -18.17
CA ASP A 312 4.96 -5.84 -17.80
C ASP A 312 5.75 -6.00 -16.50
N GLN A 313 6.69 -5.08 -16.26
CA GLN A 313 7.51 -5.07 -15.06
C GLN A 313 7.78 -3.66 -14.55
N VAL A 314 7.98 -3.56 -13.24
CA VAL A 314 8.57 -2.39 -12.59
C VAL A 314 9.78 -2.85 -11.80
N VAL A 315 10.94 -2.26 -12.08
CA VAL A 315 12.22 -2.59 -11.46
C VAL A 315 12.63 -1.45 -10.55
N PHE A 316 12.74 -1.75 -9.26
CA PHE A 316 13.18 -0.84 -8.21
C PHE A 316 14.63 -1.16 -7.87
N SER A 317 15.54 -0.19 -8.00
CA SER A 317 16.95 -0.32 -7.60
C SER A 317 17.27 0.53 -6.38
N LEU A 318 18.08 0.02 -5.46
CA LEU A 318 18.45 0.75 -4.24
C LEU A 318 19.45 1.87 -4.56
N GLU A 319 19.08 3.12 -4.27
CA GLU A 319 19.95 4.29 -4.40
C GLU A 319 19.93 5.09 -3.10
N LYS A 320 21.01 5.02 -2.31
CA LYS A 320 21.08 5.71 -1.01
C LYS A 320 21.54 7.16 -1.11
N GLU A 321 22.25 7.49 -2.18
CA GLU A 321 22.94 8.75 -2.34
C GLU A 321 22.29 9.56 -3.46
N THR A 322 21.92 10.80 -3.14
CA THR A 322 21.13 11.66 -4.01
C THR A 322 21.84 12.06 -5.31
N ILE A 323 23.12 12.44 -5.23
CA ILE A 323 23.90 12.87 -6.41
C ILE A 323 24.12 11.71 -7.40
N PRO A 324 24.56 10.51 -6.97
CA PRO A 324 24.62 9.34 -7.85
C PRO A 324 23.28 8.98 -8.48
N TYR A 325 22.17 9.08 -7.73
CA TYR A 325 20.84 8.83 -8.25
C TYR A 325 20.47 9.78 -9.40
N TRP A 326 20.65 11.09 -9.20
CA TRP A 326 20.40 12.11 -10.21
C TRP A 326 21.23 11.89 -11.48
N ASN A 327 22.53 11.62 -11.34
CA ASN A 327 23.42 11.37 -12.48
C ASN A 327 23.02 10.11 -13.26
N LYS A 328 22.59 9.04 -12.57
CA LYS A 328 22.09 7.82 -13.20
C LYS A 328 20.79 8.06 -13.94
N PHE A 329 19.89 8.89 -13.41
CA PHE A 329 18.68 9.33 -14.11
C PHE A 329 19.03 10.04 -15.43
N LEU A 330 19.93 11.02 -15.42
CA LEU A 330 20.39 11.71 -16.64
C LEU A 330 21.08 10.77 -17.66
N GLN A 331 21.64 9.64 -17.18
CA GLN A 331 22.22 8.59 -18.03
C GLN A 331 21.19 7.57 -18.53
N GLY A 332 19.91 7.70 -18.18
CA GLY A 332 18.84 6.81 -18.61
C GLY A 332 18.69 5.52 -17.80
N TYR A 333 19.26 5.43 -16.59
CA TYR A 333 19.03 4.28 -15.70
C TYR A 333 17.63 4.30 -15.08
N TYR A 334 16.97 5.46 -15.00
CA TYR A 334 15.67 5.59 -14.36
C TYR A 334 14.73 6.40 -15.25
N ASP A 335 13.46 6.02 -15.30
CA ASP A 335 12.43 6.71 -16.09
C ASP A 335 11.87 7.94 -15.36
N ALA A 336 12.07 8.01 -14.04
CA ALA A 336 11.67 9.15 -13.21
C ALA A 336 12.68 9.39 -12.07
N SER A 337 12.82 10.66 -11.70
CA SER A 337 13.61 11.08 -10.54
C SER A 337 12.97 12.24 -9.81
N GLY A 338 13.07 12.24 -8.48
CA GLY A 338 12.90 13.45 -7.68
C GLY A 338 14.07 14.41 -7.89
N ILE A 339 13.85 15.69 -7.58
CA ILE A 339 14.87 16.74 -7.64
C ILE A 339 15.23 17.15 -6.22
N SER A 340 16.48 16.93 -5.81
CA SER A 340 17.00 17.41 -4.53
C SER A 340 17.49 18.85 -4.61
N SER A 341 17.65 19.50 -3.45
CA SER A 341 18.27 20.83 -3.34
C SER A 341 19.60 20.93 -4.07
N ASP A 342 20.47 19.94 -3.89
CA ASP A 342 21.83 19.93 -4.47
C ASP A 342 21.83 19.83 -6.00
N SER A 343 20.71 19.43 -6.60
CA SER A 343 20.56 19.27 -8.06
C SER A 343 19.53 20.22 -8.64
N PHE A 344 18.91 21.08 -7.82
CA PHE A 344 17.84 21.97 -8.24
C PHE A 344 18.31 22.97 -9.30
N ASP A 345 19.42 23.66 -9.06
CA ASP A 345 19.99 24.64 -10.01
C ASP A 345 20.44 24.01 -11.33
N GLN A 346 20.77 22.72 -11.33
CA GLN A 346 21.11 21.97 -12.55
C GLN A 346 19.86 21.50 -13.30
N ALA A 347 18.76 21.29 -12.58
CA ALA A 347 17.54 20.70 -13.11
C ALA A 347 16.54 21.76 -13.56
N VAL A 348 16.38 22.85 -12.81
CA VAL A 348 15.29 23.80 -12.92
C VAL A 348 15.81 25.19 -13.28
N GLN A 349 15.21 25.79 -14.31
CA GLN A 349 15.34 27.19 -14.64
C GLN A 349 14.01 27.88 -14.40
N VAL A 350 14.06 29.05 -13.76
CA VAL A 350 12.88 29.92 -13.61
C VAL A 350 12.77 30.75 -14.88
N SER A 351 11.70 30.52 -15.64
CA SER A 351 11.42 31.30 -16.84
C SER A 351 11.09 32.76 -16.50
N VAL A 352 11.14 33.65 -17.50
CA VAL A 352 10.82 35.09 -17.33
C VAL A 352 9.39 35.33 -16.79
N GLY A 353 8.51 34.32 -16.88
CA GLY A 353 7.15 34.33 -16.31
C GLY A 353 7.04 33.77 -14.88
N GLY A 354 8.13 33.33 -14.25
CA GLY A 354 8.13 32.76 -12.90
C GLY A 354 7.81 31.26 -12.83
N GLU A 355 7.60 30.59 -13.96
CA GLU A 355 7.34 29.15 -14.03
C GLU A 355 8.66 28.36 -14.06
N ALA A 356 8.76 27.35 -13.19
CA ALA A 356 9.87 26.40 -13.15
C ALA A 356 9.80 25.46 -14.36
N ALA A 357 10.86 25.41 -15.16
CA ALA A 357 11.01 24.50 -16.29
C ALA A 357 12.35 23.76 -16.20
N VAL A 358 12.46 22.57 -16.80
CA VAL A 358 13.76 21.90 -16.92
C VAL A 358 14.67 22.61 -17.90
N THR A 359 16.00 22.45 -17.74
CA THR A 359 17.00 23.04 -18.65
C THR A 359 16.80 22.60 -20.11
N ASP A 360 17.23 23.43 -21.07
CA ASP A 360 17.16 23.12 -22.50
C ASP A 360 17.81 21.78 -22.88
N GLU A 361 18.88 21.39 -22.18
CA GLU A 361 19.56 20.12 -22.43
C GLU A 361 18.71 18.93 -22.00
N MET A 362 18.03 19.03 -20.85
CA MET A 362 17.08 18.01 -20.38
C MET A 362 15.86 17.93 -21.30
N GLN A 363 15.36 19.07 -21.80
CA GLN A 363 14.26 19.08 -22.77
C GLN A 363 14.64 18.37 -24.08
N LYS A 364 15.88 18.55 -24.58
CA LYS A 364 16.37 17.81 -25.77
C LYS A 364 16.46 16.30 -25.53
N GLN A 365 16.66 15.88 -24.29
CA GLN A 365 16.62 14.47 -23.88
C GLN A 365 15.20 13.94 -23.65
N GLY A 366 14.17 14.79 -23.81
CA GLY A 366 12.77 14.42 -23.62
C GLY A 366 12.32 14.41 -22.15
N ILE A 367 13.14 14.94 -21.24
CA ILE A 367 12.79 15.04 -19.82
C ILE A 367 11.80 16.20 -19.63
N THR A 368 10.79 15.98 -18.78
CA THR A 368 9.78 16.98 -18.43
C THR A 368 9.68 17.13 -16.92
N LEU A 369 9.29 18.31 -16.45
CA LEU A 369 9.05 18.58 -15.03
C LEU A 369 7.57 18.34 -14.71
N SER A 370 7.31 17.55 -13.67
CA SER A 370 5.97 17.39 -13.10
C SER A 370 5.98 17.89 -11.65
N THR A 371 5.07 18.80 -11.33
CA THR A 371 4.88 19.32 -9.97
C THR A 371 3.47 19.04 -9.48
N ALA A 372 3.35 18.73 -8.19
CA ALA A 372 2.08 18.50 -7.53
C ALA A 372 2.15 18.97 -6.07
N VAL A 373 1.02 19.44 -5.54
CA VAL A 373 0.91 19.78 -4.11
C VAL A 373 0.76 18.49 -3.31
N ALA A 374 1.76 18.17 -2.50
CA ALA A 374 1.69 17.03 -1.59
C ALA A 374 0.74 17.33 -0.42
N THR A 375 -0.10 16.36 -0.06
CA THR A 375 -0.98 16.45 1.13
C THR A 375 -0.28 15.94 2.39
N SER A 376 0.97 16.37 2.57
CA SER A 376 1.84 15.97 3.69
C SER A 376 2.23 17.18 4.54
N THR A 377 2.69 16.92 5.75
CA THR A 377 3.23 17.96 6.65
C THR A 377 4.48 17.42 7.30
N MET A 378 5.57 18.16 7.18
CA MET A 378 6.81 17.88 7.91
C MET A 378 6.78 18.64 9.24
N TYR A 379 7.17 17.99 10.33
CA TYR A 379 7.18 18.60 11.65
C TYR A 379 8.27 17.99 12.54
N THR A 380 8.72 18.75 13.54
CA THR A 380 9.60 18.25 14.60
C THR A 380 8.76 17.77 15.77
N GLY A 381 8.87 16.49 16.13
CA GLY A 381 8.21 15.91 17.30
C GLY A 381 9.12 15.87 18.53
N PHE A 382 8.56 16.13 19.71
CA PHE A 382 9.25 15.95 20.99
C PHE A 382 8.78 14.66 21.67
N ASN A 383 9.73 13.79 22.06
CA ASN A 383 9.39 12.59 22.83
C ASN A 383 8.87 12.98 24.22
N TRP A 384 7.60 12.67 24.51
CA TRP A 384 6.98 13.06 25.77
C TRP A 384 7.55 12.34 27.00
N LEU A 385 8.19 11.20 26.80
CA LEU A 385 8.84 10.40 27.85
C LEU A 385 10.29 10.84 28.13
N ASP A 386 10.81 11.77 27.33
CA ASP A 386 12.16 12.28 27.52
C ASP A 386 12.26 13.13 28.82
N PRO A 387 13.30 12.94 29.66
CA PRO A 387 13.42 13.66 30.93
C PRO A 387 13.75 15.15 30.80
N VAL A 388 14.22 15.60 29.64
CA VAL A 388 14.63 16.98 29.38
C VAL A 388 13.51 17.74 28.68
N VAL A 389 13.06 17.24 27.52
CA VAL A 389 12.09 17.91 26.65
C VAL A 389 10.68 17.36 26.79
N GLY A 390 10.46 16.26 27.50
CA GLY A 390 9.15 15.64 27.70
C GLY A 390 8.36 16.19 28.89
N GLY A 391 7.12 15.69 29.05
CA GLY A 391 6.25 16.02 30.18
C GLY A 391 5.62 17.43 30.19
N ALA A 392 4.68 17.62 31.11
CA ALA A 392 3.84 18.81 31.25
C ALA A 392 4.44 19.92 32.14
N SER A 393 5.70 19.77 32.59
CA SER A 393 6.33 20.79 33.44
C SER A 393 6.51 22.11 32.68
N GLU A 394 6.41 23.24 33.40
CA GLU A 394 6.60 24.56 32.81
C GLU A 394 7.98 24.72 32.17
N ARG A 395 9.02 24.17 32.81
CA ARG A 395 10.41 24.14 32.28
C ARG A 395 10.46 23.48 30.90
N ALA A 396 9.91 22.27 30.78
CA ALA A 396 9.93 21.52 29.53
C ALA A 396 9.06 22.21 28.46
N GLY A 397 7.91 22.77 28.84
CA GLY A 397 7.08 23.57 27.94
C GLY A 397 7.80 24.80 27.38
N LYS A 398 8.48 25.57 28.24
CA LYS A 398 9.30 26.72 27.84
C LYS A 398 10.46 26.32 26.95
N LEU A 399 11.13 25.19 27.23
CA LEU A 399 12.22 24.68 26.39
C LEU A 399 11.73 24.29 24.99
N ARG A 400 10.66 23.50 24.88
CA ARG A 400 10.07 23.15 23.58
C ARG A 400 9.65 24.38 22.78
N ARG A 401 9.05 25.38 23.46
CA ARG A 401 8.70 26.66 22.84
C ARG A 401 9.93 27.43 22.36
N ALA A 402 11.01 27.48 23.15
CA ALA A 402 12.25 28.12 22.75
C ALA A 402 12.83 27.47 21.49
N ILE A 403 12.90 26.14 21.46
CA ILE A 403 13.38 25.37 20.29
C ILE A 403 12.51 25.67 19.05
N ALA A 404 11.18 25.65 19.20
CA ALA A 404 10.27 25.93 18.10
C ALA A 404 10.36 27.37 17.55
N ILE A 405 10.77 28.34 18.37
CA ILE A 405 10.99 29.73 17.95
C ILE A 405 12.35 29.89 17.27
N THR A 406 13.37 29.14 17.70
CA THR A 406 14.74 29.28 17.17
C THR A 406 14.95 28.64 15.81
N VAL A 407 14.06 27.75 15.38
CA VAL A 407 14.13 27.11 14.06
C VAL A 407 13.39 27.99 13.05
N ASP A 408 14.14 28.59 12.12
CA ASP A 408 13.57 29.34 11.00
C ASP A 408 13.17 28.36 9.90
N PHE A 409 11.88 28.02 9.86
CA PHE A 409 11.33 27.16 8.82
C PHE A 409 11.17 27.87 7.48
N GLU A 410 11.06 29.21 7.45
CA GLU A 410 10.98 29.96 6.19
C GLU A 410 12.33 29.89 5.46
N GLU A 411 13.43 30.13 6.19
CA GLU A 411 14.79 29.97 5.66
C GLU A 411 15.07 28.52 5.27
N PHE A 412 14.66 27.54 6.11
CA PHE A 412 14.84 26.12 5.78
C PHE A 412 14.12 25.74 4.48
N VAL A 413 12.86 26.14 4.32
CA VAL A 413 12.07 25.84 3.11
C VAL A 413 12.70 26.49 1.89
N SER A 414 13.06 27.77 2.00
CA SER A 414 13.68 28.51 0.89
C SER A 414 15.00 27.91 0.41
N ILE A 415 15.84 27.38 1.31
CA ILE A 415 17.18 26.89 0.95
C ILE A 415 17.18 25.38 0.67
N PHE A 416 16.49 24.57 1.48
CA PHE A 416 16.61 23.12 1.47
C PHE A 416 15.39 22.38 0.88
N ALA A 417 14.23 23.03 0.82
CA ALA A 417 13.01 22.44 0.26
C ALA A 417 12.67 22.93 -1.15
N ASN A 418 13.57 23.70 -1.77
CA ASN A 418 13.42 24.27 -3.12
C ASN A 418 12.29 25.31 -3.26
N GLY A 419 12.04 26.06 -2.18
CA GLY A 419 10.91 27.01 -2.08
C GLY A 419 9.63 26.30 -1.67
#